data_AF-A0A1P8YPV9-F1
#
_entry.id   AF-A0A1P8YPV9-F1
#
_cell.length_a   1.000
_cell.length_b   1.000
_cell.length_c   1.000
_cell.angle_alpha   90.00
_cell.angle_beta   90.00
_cell.angle_gamma   90.00
#
_symmetry.space_group_name_H-M   'P 1'
#
loop_
_entity.id
_entity.type
_entity.pdbx_description
1 polymer ?
#
loop_
_entity_poly.entity_id
_entity_poly.type
_entity_poly.pdbx_seq_one_letter_code
_entity_poly.pdbx_strand_id
1 'polypeptide(L)'
;MPGNSSFRITRLRTLIEHPRTGAGERAAAQRMLDRVLAKDNRNGAGGRAHGARHDRVGRHASLSHIADAIRDDIAFARVVLATDTAPGQLAVHDPIRDAPPGITYLVETPHDAGVVITIDDVPRDWGWVSEDGIETVSPALRALADELAEIMNGYNRGGAGIERRFFGSVRVRGETLVWGSPGS
;
A
#
# COMPACT_ATOMS: atom_id res chain seq x y z
N MET A 1 -5.61 -17.26 4.62
CA MET A 1 -4.19 -17.66 4.76
C MET A 1 -3.50 -16.73 5.78
N PRO A 2 -3.36 -17.13 7.05
CA PRO A 2 -2.86 -16.27 8.14
C PRO A 2 -1.32 -16.20 8.30
N GLY A 3 -0.53 -16.89 7.45
CA GLY A 3 0.94 -16.94 7.59
C GLY A 3 1.71 -15.69 7.14
N ASN A 4 1.15 -14.89 6.24
CA ASN A 4 1.85 -13.75 5.62
C ASN A 4 1.93 -12.53 6.59
N SER A 5 0.82 -12.19 7.24
CA SER A 5 0.76 -11.03 8.16
C SER A 5 1.75 -11.15 9.32
N SER A 6 1.91 -12.34 9.92
CA SER A 6 2.77 -12.56 11.10
C SER A 6 4.26 -12.30 10.81
N PHE A 7 4.74 -12.73 9.64
CA PHE A 7 6.13 -12.46 9.22
C PHE A 7 6.35 -10.97 8.94
N ARG A 8 5.41 -10.34 8.24
CA ARG A 8 5.45 -8.90 7.94
C ARG A 8 5.46 -8.06 9.22
N ILE A 9 4.63 -8.41 10.20
CA ILE A 9 4.60 -7.79 11.54
C ILE A 9 5.96 -7.91 12.24
N THR A 10 6.53 -9.12 12.26
CA THR A 10 7.82 -9.38 12.93
C THR A 10 8.94 -8.55 12.29
N ARG A 11 9.04 -8.55 10.96
CA ARG A 11 10.05 -7.78 10.22
C ARG A 11 9.92 -6.27 10.46
N LEU A 12 8.70 -5.73 10.46
CA LEU A 12 8.46 -4.31 10.73
C LEU A 12 8.86 -3.93 12.16
N ARG A 13 8.55 -4.79 13.16
CA ARG A 13 9.00 -4.58 14.55
C ARG A 13 10.52 -4.57 14.66
N THR A 14 11.21 -5.52 14.03
CA THR A 14 12.69 -5.55 14.01
C THR A 14 13.27 -4.28 13.41
N LEU A 15 12.71 -3.77 12.32
CA LEU A 15 13.17 -2.52 11.71
C LEU A 15 12.96 -1.31 12.63
N ILE A 16 11.83 -1.23 13.33
CA ILE A 16 11.52 -0.14 14.26
C ILE A 16 12.52 -0.09 15.42
N GLU A 17 12.87 -1.25 15.96
CA GLU A 17 13.75 -1.39 17.13
C GLU A 17 15.24 -1.25 16.78
N HIS A 18 15.61 -1.40 15.50
CA HIS A 18 17.01 -1.43 15.09
C HIS A 18 17.67 -0.03 15.18
N PRO A 19 18.87 0.08 15.79
CA PRO A 19 19.50 1.37 16.09
C PRO A 19 19.98 2.13 14.84
N ARG A 20 20.17 1.43 13.71
CA ARG A 20 20.59 2.05 12.44
C ARG A 20 19.43 2.53 11.57
N THR A 21 18.19 2.26 11.97
CA THR A 21 16.99 2.68 11.23
C THR A 21 16.79 4.19 11.39
N GLY A 22 16.71 4.91 10.28
CA GLY A 22 16.49 6.36 10.28
C GLY A 22 15.12 6.75 10.84
N ALA A 23 14.92 8.00 11.24
CA ALA A 23 13.64 8.46 11.79
C ALA A 23 12.48 8.34 10.79
N GLY A 24 12.68 8.73 9.53
CA GLY A 24 11.68 8.58 8.46
C GLY A 24 11.34 7.13 8.14
N GLU A 25 12.36 6.27 8.10
CA GLU A 25 12.21 4.83 7.89
C GLU A 25 11.43 4.17 9.04
N ARG A 26 11.75 4.53 10.29
CA ARG A 26 11.03 4.05 11.47
C ARG A 26 9.57 4.51 11.46
N ALA A 27 9.30 5.76 11.08
CA ALA A 27 7.94 6.27 10.96
C ALA A 27 7.14 5.53 9.86
N ALA A 28 7.75 5.28 8.69
CA ALA A 28 7.13 4.50 7.62
C ALA A 28 6.86 3.04 8.06
N ALA A 29 7.84 2.41 8.71
CA ALA A 29 7.70 1.06 9.26
C ALA A 29 6.55 0.97 10.29
N GLN A 30 6.45 1.96 11.19
CA GLN A 30 5.36 2.05 12.17
C GLN A 30 4.00 2.22 11.49
N ARG A 31 3.90 3.10 10.48
CA ARG A 31 2.65 3.27 9.70
C ARG A 31 2.23 2.00 8.98
N MET A 32 3.17 1.25 8.40
CA MET A 32 2.89 -0.05 7.80
C MET A 32 2.45 -1.09 8.83
N LEU A 33 3.11 -1.14 10.00
CA LEU A 33 2.76 -2.07 11.08
C LEU A 33 1.34 -1.84 11.58
N ASP A 34 1.00 -0.57 11.87
CA ASP A 34 -0.35 -0.14 12.24
C ASP A 34 -1.39 -0.59 11.20
N ARG A 35 -1.05 -0.51 9.90
CA ARG A 35 -1.94 -0.87 8.80
C ARG A 35 -2.19 -2.37 8.74
N VAL A 36 -1.14 -3.19 8.87
CA VAL A 36 -1.24 -4.66 8.87
C VAL A 36 -2.07 -5.11 10.08
N LEU A 37 -1.79 -4.59 11.27
CA LEU A 37 -2.55 -4.91 12.48
C LEU A 37 -4.03 -4.48 12.36
N ALA A 38 -4.30 -3.32 11.76
CA ALA A 38 -5.67 -2.88 11.52
C ALA A 38 -6.39 -3.73 10.44
N LYS A 39 -5.66 -4.33 9.49
CA LYS A 39 -6.22 -5.24 8.48
C LYS A 39 -6.60 -6.58 9.11
N ASP A 40 -5.72 -7.15 9.93
CA ASP A 40 -6.02 -8.39 10.64
C ASP A 40 -7.23 -8.25 11.57
N ASN A 41 -7.37 -7.11 12.27
CA ASN A 41 -8.56 -6.83 13.10
C ASN A 41 -9.84 -6.62 12.28
N ARG A 42 -9.78 -6.08 11.06
CA ARG A 42 -10.97 -5.91 10.18
C ARG A 42 -11.52 -7.26 9.71
N ASN A 43 -10.65 -8.23 9.48
CA ASN A 43 -11.02 -9.59 9.07
C ASN A 43 -11.57 -10.45 10.24
N GLY A 44 -11.40 -10.01 11.49
CA GLY A 44 -11.70 -10.76 12.71
C GLY A 44 -12.95 -10.33 13.50
N ALA A 45 -13.85 -9.52 12.94
CA ALA A 45 -14.97 -8.86 13.61
C ALA A 45 -14.60 -7.56 14.36
N GLY A 46 -15.53 -6.60 14.30
CA GLY A 46 -15.35 -5.18 14.62
C GLY A 46 -14.79 -4.87 16.00
N GLY A 47 -13.47 -4.73 16.10
CA GLY A 47 -12.78 -4.19 17.27
C GLY A 47 -12.30 -2.77 17.03
N ARG A 48 -12.90 -1.79 17.71
CA ARG A 48 -12.44 -0.39 17.73
C ARG A 48 -11.04 -0.32 18.36
N ALA A 49 -10.00 -0.18 17.54
CA ALA A 49 -8.65 0.06 18.03
C ALA A 49 -8.42 1.56 18.27
N HIS A 50 -8.58 1.99 19.52
CA HIS A 50 -8.06 3.26 20.03
C HIS A 50 -6.64 3.03 20.58
N GLY A 51 -5.63 3.62 19.94
CA GLY A 51 -4.27 3.65 20.48
C GLY A 51 -3.25 4.13 19.45
N ALA A 52 -2.38 5.07 19.87
CA ALA A 52 -1.22 5.64 19.15
C ALA A 52 -1.50 6.42 17.84
N ARG A 53 -1.79 7.73 17.98
CA ARG A 53 -1.99 8.68 16.87
C ARG A 53 -0.85 9.70 16.71
N HIS A 54 0.36 9.39 17.15
CA HIS A 54 1.43 10.40 17.22
C HIS A 54 2.16 10.67 15.89
N ASP A 55 2.16 9.73 14.94
CA ASP A 55 2.82 9.89 13.62
C ASP A 55 1.85 9.83 12.42
N ARG A 56 0.54 9.90 12.68
CA ARG A 56 -0.43 9.94 11.58
C ARG A 56 -0.51 11.35 11.03
N VAL A 57 -0.41 11.43 9.71
CA VAL A 57 -0.82 12.59 8.91
C VAL A 57 -2.12 13.14 9.50
N GLY A 58 -2.04 14.33 10.09
CA GLY A 58 -3.07 14.86 11.01
C GLY A 58 -4.46 14.98 10.37
N ARG A 59 -5.48 15.24 11.19
CA ARG A 59 -6.86 15.46 10.70
C ARG A 59 -6.96 16.56 9.63
N HIS A 60 -6.00 17.49 9.64
CA HIS A 60 -5.95 18.67 8.78
C HIS A 60 -4.78 18.66 7.78
N ALA A 61 -4.15 17.51 7.55
CA ALA A 61 -3.11 17.45 6.54
C ALA A 61 -3.70 17.68 5.15
N SER A 62 -2.99 18.48 4.35
CA SER A 62 -3.30 18.69 2.94
C SER A 62 -3.20 17.38 2.15
N LEU A 63 -3.90 17.31 1.01
CA LEU A 63 -3.77 16.16 0.11
C LEU A 63 -2.34 15.98 -0.39
N SER A 64 -1.58 17.07 -0.58
CA SER A 64 -0.16 17.00 -0.93
C SER A 64 0.65 16.22 0.09
N HIS A 65 0.47 16.49 1.39
CA HIS A 65 1.15 15.75 2.44
C HIS A 65 0.68 14.29 2.52
N ILE A 66 -0.60 14.02 2.25
CA ILE A 66 -1.09 12.63 2.14
C ILE A 66 -0.41 11.91 0.97
N ALA A 67 -0.28 12.56 -0.19
CA ALA A 67 0.39 12.00 -1.35
C ALA A 67 1.88 11.74 -1.07
N ASP A 68 2.56 12.67 -0.40
CA ASP A 68 3.95 12.50 0.02
C ASP A 68 4.10 11.28 0.93
N ALA A 69 3.23 11.14 1.94
CA ALA A 69 3.25 9.98 2.84
C ALA A 69 2.95 8.66 2.12
N ILE A 70 2.08 8.67 1.10
CA ILE A 70 1.84 7.51 0.24
C ILE A 70 3.08 7.17 -0.60
N ARG A 71 3.76 8.17 -1.18
CA ARG A 71 5.02 7.95 -1.92
C ARG A 71 6.09 7.36 -1.02
N ASP A 72 6.27 7.89 0.18
CA ASP A 72 7.23 7.37 1.16
C ASP A 72 6.93 5.92 1.53
N ASP A 73 5.65 5.59 1.75
CA ASP A 73 5.23 4.23 2.07
C ASP A 73 5.49 3.27 0.88
N ILE A 74 5.21 3.67 -0.36
CA ILE A 74 5.50 2.85 -1.56
C ILE A 74 7.01 2.65 -1.74
N ALA A 75 7.80 3.72 -1.59
CA ALA A 75 9.26 3.66 -1.69
C ALA A 75 9.85 2.75 -0.60
N PHE A 76 9.35 2.87 0.63
CA PHE A 76 9.75 2.01 1.74
C PHE A 76 9.39 0.55 1.48
N ALA A 77 8.17 0.25 1.00
CA ALA A 77 7.78 -1.12 0.64
C ALA A 77 8.74 -1.71 -0.39
N ARG A 78 9.13 -0.92 -1.39
CA ARG A 78 9.99 -1.38 -2.48
C ARG A 78 11.44 -1.59 -2.08
N VAL A 79 11.97 -0.81 -1.14
CA VAL A 79 13.40 -0.88 -0.75
C VAL A 79 13.61 -1.79 0.47
N VAL A 80 12.78 -1.64 1.51
CA VAL A 80 13.05 -2.22 2.82
C VAL A 80 12.43 -3.61 2.99
N LEU A 81 11.33 -3.90 2.30
CA LEU A 81 10.76 -5.25 2.24
C LEU A 81 11.42 -6.12 1.16
N ALA A 82 12.27 -5.53 0.30
CA ALA A 82 13.00 -6.23 -0.77
C ALA A 82 14.16 -7.13 -0.34
N THR A 83 14.53 -7.17 0.94
CA THR A 83 15.59 -8.10 1.39
C THR A 83 15.21 -9.54 1.10
N ASP A 84 16.12 -10.22 0.40
CA ASP A 84 16.02 -11.60 -0.05
C ASP A 84 15.53 -12.53 1.06
N THR A 85 14.62 -13.41 0.68
CA THR A 85 14.24 -14.52 1.53
C THR A 85 15.46 -15.45 1.59
N ALA A 86 16.06 -15.63 2.78
CA ALA A 86 17.19 -16.52 2.93
C ALA A 86 16.85 -17.93 2.37
N PRO A 87 17.81 -18.65 1.76
CA PRO A 87 17.55 -19.99 1.23
C PRO A 87 16.94 -20.90 2.29
N GLY A 88 15.73 -21.41 2.03
CA GLY A 88 14.98 -22.28 2.96
C GLY A 88 13.86 -21.59 3.75
N GLN A 89 13.68 -20.27 3.60
CA GLN A 89 12.58 -19.54 4.23
C GLN A 89 11.42 -19.39 3.23
N LEU A 90 10.18 -19.56 3.69
CA LEU A 90 8.98 -19.43 2.85
C LEU A 90 8.94 -18.03 2.23
N ALA A 91 8.98 -17.95 0.90
CA ALA A 91 8.84 -16.69 0.18
C ALA A 91 7.47 -16.07 0.51
N VAL A 92 7.49 -14.99 1.29
CA VAL A 92 6.28 -14.25 1.65
C VAL A 92 5.92 -13.36 0.47
N HIS A 93 4.85 -13.68 -0.27
CA HIS A 93 4.41 -12.90 -1.42
C HIS A 93 4.04 -11.47 -1.01
N ASP A 94 4.66 -10.47 -1.63
CA ASP A 94 4.38 -9.05 -1.44
C ASP A 94 4.29 -8.39 -2.84
N PRO A 95 3.09 -7.98 -3.29
CA PRO A 95 2.89 -7.50 -4.65
C PRO A 95 3.71 -6.26 -5.04
N ILE A 96 4.07 -5.39 -4.10
CA ILE A 96 4.87 -4.18 -4.38
C ILE A 96 6.35 -4.54 -4.52
N ARG A 97 6.82 -5.49 -3.70
CA ARG A 97 8.19 -6.02 -3.77
C ARG A 97 8.41 -6.89 -5.00
N ASP A 98 7.45 -7.77 -5.28
CA ASP A 98 7.52 -8.77 -6.35
C ASP A 98 7.21 -8.15 -7.73
N ALA A 99 6.88 -6.85 -7.77
CA ALA A 99 6.74 -6.07 -8.99
C ALA A 99 8.09 -5.93 -9.73
N PRO A 100 8.12 -6.04 -11.07
CA PRO A 100 9.33 -5.86 -11.86
C PRO A 100 10.07 -4.55 -11.56
N PRO A 101 11.42 -4.56 -11.54
CA PRO A 101 12.22 -3.40 -11.13
C PRO A 101 12.04 -2.18 -12.04
N GLY A 102 11.55 -2.37 -13.27
CA GLY A 102 11.27 -1.29 -14.23
C GLY A 102 9.97 -0.51 -13.98
N ILE A 103 9.03 -1.03 -13.18
CA ILE A 103 7.75 -0.35 -12.92
C ILE A 103 8.01 0.96 -12.17
N THR A 104 7.31 2.04 -12.50
CA THR A 104 7.37 3.30 -11.76
C THR A 104 6.01 3.64 -11.16
N TYR A 105 6.00 4.39 -10.05
CA TYR A 105 4.79 4.79 -9.34
C TYR A 105 4.74 6.31 -9.24
N LEU A 106 3.70 6.90 -9.79
CA LEU A 106 3.43 8.33 -9.69
C LEU A 106 2.20 8.56 -8.82
N VAL A 107 2.35 9.36 -7.76
CA VAL A 107 1.24 9.72 -6.86
C VAL A 107 0.94 11.20 -7.01
N GLU A 108 -0.25 11.53 -7.45
CA GLU A 108 -0.68 12.89 -7.79
C GLU A 108 -1.93 13.30 -7.02
N THR A 109 -2.16 14.61 -6.92
CA THR A 109 -3.35 15.20 -6.29
C THR A 109 -4.10 16.09 -7.27
N PRO A 110 -4.74 15.50 -8.30
CA PRO A 110 -5.46 16.30 -9.29
C PRO A 110 -6.63 17.04 -8.63
N HIS A 111 -6.72 18.34 -8.91
CA HIS A 111 -7.83 19.23 -8.53
C HIS A 111 -8.12 19.33 -7.03
N ASP A 112 -7.12 19.10 -6.16
CA ASP A 112 -7.23 19.21 -4.69
C ASP A 112 -8.36 18.39 -4.03
N ALA A 113 -8.95 17.43 -4.77
CA ALA A 113 -10.07 16.60 -4.31
C ALA A 113 -9.79 15.10 -4.42
N GLY A 114 -8.68 14.71 -5.06
CA GLY A 114 -8.34 13.32 -5.29
C GLY A 114 -6.88 12.99 -5.03
N VAL A 115 -6.61 11.70 -4.83
CA VAL A 115 -5.27 11.12 -4.87
C VAL A 115 -5.28 10.03 -5.92
N VAL A 116 -4.39 10.13 -6.91
CA VAL A 116 -4.29 9.18 -8.01
C VAL A 116 -2.92 8.54 -7.97
N ILE A 117 -2.88 7.20 -7.97
CA ILE A 117 -1.66 6.42 -8.12
C ILE A 117 -1.62 5.89 -9.55
N THR A 118 -0.61 6.28 -10.33
CA THR A 118 -0.34 5.77 -11.68
C THR A 118 0.78 4.74 -11.60
N ILE A 119 0.53 3.57 -12.17
CA ILE A 119 1.53 2.52 -12.38
C ILE A 119 2.01 2.65 -13.82
N ASP A 120 3.28 2.97 -14.00
CA ASP A 120 3.91 3.17 -15.31
C ASP A 120 4.99 2.12 -15.56
N ASP A 121 5.44 2.03 -16.81
CA ASP A 121 6.51 1.12 -17.26
C ASP A 121 6.27 -0.38 -16.97
N VAL A 122 5.00 -0.79 -16.95
CA VAL A 122 4.62 -2.20 -16.71
C VAL A 122 5.03 -3.08 -17.91
N PRO A 123 5.87 -4.11 -17.71
CA PRO A 123 6.20 -5.06 -18.77
C PRO A 123 4.96 -5.78 -19.28
N ARG A 124 4.82 -5.90 -20.61
CA ARG A 124 3.60 -6.41 -21.23
C ARG A 124 3.32 -7.88 -20.87
N ASP A 125 4.38 -8.68 -20.84
CA ASP A 125 4.38 -10.10 -20.50
C ASP A 125 4.08 -10.38 -19.01
N TRP A 126 4.31 -9.42 -18.14
CA TRP A 126 3.99 -9.53 -16.70
C TRP A 126 2.62 -8.94 -16.35
N GLY A 127 2.28 -7.78 -16.92
CA GLY A 127 1.09 -7.01 -16.56
C GLY A 127 -0.20 -7.48 -17.22
N TRP A 128 -0.11 -8.26 -18.29
CA TRP A 128 -1.26 -8.68 -19.08
C TRP A 128 -1.21 -10.17 -19.41
N VAL A 129 -2.39 -10.76 -19.58
CA VAL A 129 -2.57 -12.14 -20.04
C VAL A 129 -3.48 -12.11 -21.25
N SER A 130 -3.14 -12.87 -22.28
CA SER A 130 -3.98 -13.01 -23.47
C SER A 130 -4.72 -14.34 -23.39
N GLU A 131 -6.04 -14.29 -23.23
CA GLU A 131 -6.94 -15.44 -23.36
C GLU A 131 -7.86 -15.20 -24.53
N ASP A 132 -7.92 -16.16 -25.47
CA ASP A 132 -8.78 -16.10 -26.67
C ASP A 132 -8.61 -14.81 -27.51
N GLY A 133 -7.39 -14.25 -27.54
CA GLY A 133 -7.08 -13.01 -28.26
C GLY A 133 -7.54 -11.74 -27.57
N ILE A 134 -8.09 -11.83 -26.35
CA ILE A 134 -8.44 -10.70 -25.50
C ILE A 134 -7.35 -10.53 -24.45
N GLU A 135 -6.71 -9.36 -24.48
CA GLU A 135 -5.71 -8.98 -23.47
C GLU A 135 -6.43 -8.47 -22.21
N THR A 136 -6.17 -9.11 -21.08
CA THR A 136 -6.73 -8.74 -19.78
C THR A 136 -5.61 -8.48 -18.77
N VAL A 137 -5.93 -7.73 -17.72
CA VAL A 137 -4.99 -7.41 -16.63
C VAL A 137 -4.60 -8.70 -15.90
N SER A 138 -3.30 -8.93 -15.72
CA SER A 138 -2.81 -10.12 -15.05
C SER A 138 -3.18 -10.14 -13.56
N PRO A 139 -3.30 -11.34 -12.96
CA PRO A 139 -3.51 -11.46 -11.51
C PRO A 139 -2.43 -10.74 -10.70
N ALA A 140 -1.18 -10.73 -11.19
CA ALA A 140 -0.07 -10.04 -10.54
C ALA A 140 -0.23 -8.51 -10.56
N LEU A 141 -0.61 -7.94 -11.71
CA LEU A 141 -0.88 -6.50 -11.81
C LEU A 141 -2.11 -6.09 -11.00
N ARG A 142 -3.14 -6.95 -10.94
CA ARG A 142 -4.31 -6.73 -10.08
C ARG A 142 -3.93 -6.70 -8.59
N ALA A 143 -3.15 -7.69 -8.14
CA ALA A 143 -2.69 -7.77 -6.75
C ALA A 143 -1.83 -6.56 -6.36
N LEU A 144 -0.98 -6.07 -7.28
CA LEU A 144 -0.22 -4.83 -7.09
C LEU A 144 -1.14 -3.63 -6.93
N ALA A 145 -2.14 -3.47 -7.82
CA ALA A 145 -3.08 -2.37 -7.76
C ALA A 145 -3.91 -2.38 -6.46
N ASP A 146 -4.32 -3.56 -5.99
CA ASP A 146 -5.06 -3.72 -4.74
C ASP A 146 -4.23 -3.34 -3.51
N GLU A 147 -2.94 -3.72 -3.46
CA GLU A 147 -2.05 -3.35 -2.36
C GLU A 147 -1.79 -1.83 -2.34
N LEU A 148 -1.59 -1.20 -3.51
CA LEU A 148 -1.48 0.26 -3.63
C LEU A 148 -2.76 0.97 -3.17
N ALA A 149 -3.93 0.43 -3.53
CA ALA A 149 -5.21 0.95 -3.08
C ALA A 149 -5.39 0.82 -1.56
N GLU A 150 -4.93 -0.26 -0.93
CA GLU A 150 -4.94 -0.42 0.52
C GLU A 150 -4.02 0.59 1.24
N ILE A 151 -2.83 0.89 0.69
CA ILE A 151 -1.96 1.95 1.23
C ILE A 151 -2.71 3.28 1.20
N MET A 152 -3.25 3.65 0.04
CA MET A 152 -4.03 4.88 -0.16
C MET A 152 -5.25 4.96 0.77
N ASN A 153 -6.05 3.90 0.86
CA ASN A 153 -7.24 3.85 1.71
C ASN A 153 -6.91 3.93 3.21
N GLY A 154 -5.69 3.58 3.62
CA GLY A 154 -5.19 3.82 4.97
C GLY A 154 -5.22 5.30 5.37
N TYR A 155 -5.01 6.20 4.40
CA TYR A 155 -5.07 7.65 4.58
C TYR A 155 -6.47 8.23 4.33
N ASN A 156 -7.36 7.48 3.68
CA ASN A 156 -8.72 7.90 3.37
C ASN A 156 -9.77 7.52 4.44
N ARG A 157 -9.37 7.38 5.72
CA ARG A 157 -10.31 7.08 6.81
C ARG A 157 -10.84 8.36 7.46
N GLY A 158 -12.15 8.56 7.33
CA GLY A 158 -12.96 9.33 8.26
C GLY A 158 -13.29 8.49 9.50
N GLY A 159 -13.38 9.10 10.68
CA GLY A 159 -13.96 8.43 11.86
C GLY A 159 -15.44 8.10 11.62
N ALA A 160 -16.05 7.33 12.52
CA ALA A 160 -17.50 7.11 12.48
C ALA A 160 -18.22 8.47 12.43
N GLY A 161 -18.83 8.80 11.29
CA GLY A 161 -19.52 10.07 11.04
C GLY A 161 -18.71 11.16 10.31
N ILE A 162 -17.53 10.86 9.75
CA ILE A 162 -16.77 11.81 8.92
C ILE A 162 -16.72 11.26 7.49
N GLU A 163 -17.13 12.08 6.52
CA GLU A 163 -17.03 11.80 5.10
C GLU A 163 -15.59 11.47 4.67
N ARG A 164 -15.44 10.84 3.50
CA ARG A 164 -14.14 10.48 2.93
C ARG A 164 -13.31 11.74 2.73
N ARG A 165 -11.98 11.64 2.91
CA ARG A 165 -11.09 12.81 2.78
C ARG A 165 -10.81 13.16 1.32
N PHE A 166 -10.79 12.17 0.44
CA PHE A 166 -10.49 12.34 -0.97
C PHE A 166 -11.05 11.19 -1.82
N PHE A 167 -11.18 11.43 -3.13
CA PHE A 167 -11.42 10.38 -4.11
C PHE A 167 -10.09 9.70 -4.49
N GLY A 168 -10.01 8.38 -4.32
CA GLY A 168 -8.80 7.61 -4.62
C GLY A 168 -8.94 6.77 -5.87
N SER A 169 -7.89 6.64 -6.67
CA SER A 169 -7.84 5.66 -7.77
C SER A 169 -6.43 5.18 -8.05
N VAL A 170 -6.30 3.90 -8.44
CA VAL A 170 -5.07 3.31 -8.98
C VAL A 170 -5.28 3.01 -10.46
N ARG A 171 -4.38 3.50 -11.32
CA ARG A 171 -4.50 3.39 -12.78
C ARG A 171 -3.23 2.87 -13.43
N VAL A 172 -3.38 2.27 -14.61
CA VAL A 172 -2.29 1.84 -15.51
C VAL A 172 -2.65 2.28 -16.93
N ARG A 173 -1.70 2.85 -17.69
CA ARG A 173 -1.95 3.31 -19.08
C ARG A 173 -3.20 4.20 -19.25
N GLY A 174 -3.53 4.99 -18.23
CA GLY A 174 -4.72 5.85 -18.24
C GLY A 174 -6.04 5.17 -17.85
N GLU A 175 -6.05 3.85 -17.65
CA GLU A 175 -7.22 3.08 -17.22
C GLU A 175 -7.22 2.85 -15.71
N THR A 176 -8.34 3.12 -15.04
CA THR A 176 -8.49 2.85 -13.60
C THR A 176 -8.67 1.37 -13.35
N LEU A 177 -7.70 0.75 -12.66
CA LEU A 177 -7.75 -0.65 -12.24
C LEU A 177 -8.53 -0.84 -10.96
N VAL A 178 -8.39 0.10 -10.03
CA VAL A 178 -9.05 0.07 -8.72
C VAL A 178 -9.51 1.48 -8.40
N TRP A 179 -10.81 1.65 -8.21
CA TRP A 179 -11.32 2.82 -7.51
C TRP A 179 -11.08 2.57 -6.02
N GLY A 180 -10.53 3.55 -5.30
CA GLY A 180 -10.54 3.51 -3.85
C GLY A 180 -12.00 3.44 -3.42
N SER A 181 -12.49 2.25 -3.08
CA SER A 181 -13.92 1.99 -3.04
C SER A 181 -14.67 2.83 -1.99
N PRO A 182 -15.93 3.24 -2.29
CA PRO A 182 -16.99 3.15 -1.30
C PRO A 182 -17.19 1.66 -1.00
N GLY A 183 -16.85 1.21 0.21
CA GLY A 183 -17.06 -0.18 0.59
C GLY A 183 -18.54 -0.53 0.61
N SER A 184 -18.87 -1.67 0.01
CA SER A 184 -20.03 -2.50 0.30
C SER A 184 -20.23 -2.78 1.79
#